data_AF-A0A3A1QXK3-F1
#
_entry.id   AF-A0A3A1QXK3-F1
#
_cell.length_a   1.000
_cell.length_b   1.000
_cell.length_c   1.000
_cell.angle_alpha   90.00
_cell.angle_beta   90.00
_cell.angle_gamma   90.00
#
_symmetry.space_group_name_H-M   'P 1'
#
loop_
_entity.id
_entity.type
_entity.pdbx_description
1 polymer ?
#
loop_
_entity_poly.entity_id
_entity_poly.type
_entity_poly.pdbx_seq_one_letter_code
_entity_poly.pdbx_strand_id
1 'polypeptide(L)'
;MFDVFVRIFSTSKERSDRLIVKKRSVPVRIQQNEALLGRLDPCHPKRELIQEDLSKRAAGYKGECSVDYYLSFLSEKEYHIFHSLRLPPKDVHFQLDILLISPKRIILLEVKNISGTVVFGDPFNQLVRLKDDVETGFENPITQVRRQRFQLIKWLSKNNNFPLPLPLNIL
;
A
#
# COMPACT_ATOMS: atom_id res chain seq x y z
N MET A 1 -8.73 16.79 -17.10
CA MET A 1 -8.84 16.42 -15.66
C MET A 1 -7.89 15.25 -15.33
N PHE A 2 -7.97 14.14 -16.08
CA PHE A 2 -7.03 13.01 -15.99
C PHE A 2 -5.55 13.43 -16.20
N ASP A 3 -5.26 14.25 -17.20
CA ASP A 3 -3.91 14.77 -17.45
C ASP A 3 -3.35 15.68 -16.33
N VAL A 4 -4.23 16.40 -15.63
CA VAL A 4 -3.83 17.23 -14.48
C VAL A 4 -3.41 16.34 -13.30
N PHE A 5 -4.12 15.22 -13.10
CA PHE A 5 -3.77 14.25 -12.07
C PHE A 5 -2.44 13.56 -12.40
N VAL A 6 -2.29 13.07 -13.63
CA VAL A 6 -1.03 12.50 -14.15
C VAL A 6 0.16 13.47 -13.91
N ARG A 7 -0.03 14.76 -14.17
CA ARG A 7 0.97 15.81 -13.93
C ARG A 7 1.30 16.04 -12.45
N ILE A 8 0.35 15.82 -11.54
CA ILE A 8 0.59 15.95 -10.08
C ILE A 8 1.54 14.87 -9.57
N PHE A 9 1.46 13.67 -10.13
CA PHE A 9 2.27 12.52 -9.70
C PHE A 9 3.55 12.35 -10.53
N SER A 10 3.76 13.16 -11.58
CA SER A 10 5.04 13.26 -12.28
C SER A 10 5.97 14.24 -11.55
N THR A 11 7.04 13.73 -10.97
CA THR A 11 8.11 14.55 -10.39
C THR A 11 9.23 14.73 -11.42
N SER A 12 9.32 15.90 -12.06
CA SER A 12 10.56 16.66 -12.32
C SER A 12 10.26 17.82 -13.27
N LYS A 13 10.83 18.99 -12.95
CA LYS A 13 10.58 20.26 -13.65
C LYS A 13 11.27 20.36 -15.02
N GLU A 14 12.11 19.40 -15.38
CA GLU A 14 12.81 19.35 -16.67
C GLU A 14 13.13 17.90 -17.03
N ARG A 15 12.25 17.26 -17.82
CA ARG A 15 12.49 16.15 -18.77
C ARG A 15 11.26 15.24 -18.89
N SER A 16 10.58 15.38 -20.04
CA SER A 16 9.61 14.44 -20.62
C SER A 16 8.35 14.17 -19.79
N ASP A 17 7.18 14.27 -20.42
CA ASP A 17 5.85 13.89 -19.92
C ASP A 17 5.69 12.39 -19.58
N ARG A 18 6.71 11.76 -18.97
CA ARG A 18 6.68 10.37 -18.54
C ARG A 18 6.39 10.29 -17.06
N LEU A 19 5.14 9.97 -16.76
CA LEU A 19 4.72 9.47 -15.46
C LEU A 19 5.56 8.23 -15.11
N ILE A 20 6.35 8.30 -14.04
CA ILE A 20 7.11 7.15 -13.56
C ILE A 20 6.12 6.23 -12.83
N VAL A 21 5.51 5.31 -13.57
CA VAL A 21 4.78 4.19 -12.99
C VAL A 21 5.79 3.33 -12.27
N LYS A 22 5.88 3.47 -10.94
CA LYS A 22 6.78 2.65 -10.13
C LYS A 22 6.24 1.23 -10.08
N LYS A 23 6.89 0.33 -10.82
CA LYS A 23 6.64 -1.11 -10.69
C LYS A 23 6.94 -1.54 -9.26
N ARG A 24 6.14 -2.46 -8.71
CA ARG A 24 6.37 -3.02 -7.38
C ARG A 24 7.76 -3.68 -7.35
N SER A 25 8.56 -3.33 -6.36
CA SER A 25 9.91 -3.87 -6.15
C SER A 25 10.01 -4.49 -4.76
N VAL A 26 10.88 -5.49 -4.60
CA VAL A 26 11.15 -6.08 -3.27
C VAL A 26 11.55 -4.97 -2.29
N PRO A 27 10.86 -4.80 -1.14
CA PRO A 27 11.20 -3.81 -0.14
C PRO A 27 12.67 -3.90 0.31
N VAL A 28 13.34 -2.75 0.45
CA VAL A 28 14.76 -2.68 0.84
C VAL A 28 15.03 -3.43 2.15
N ARG A 29 14.07 -3.42 3.09
CA ARG A 29 14.23 -4.11 4.38
C ARG A 29 14.30 -5.64 4.23
N ILE A 30 13.60 -6.21 3.25
CA ILE A 30 13.71 -7.65 2.93
C ILE A 30 15.14 -7.94 2.44
N GLN A 31 15.62 -7.15 1.47
CA GLN A 31 16.98 -7.31 0.93
C GLN A 31 18.05 -7.13 2.01
N GLN A 32 17.86 -6.18 2.93
CA GLN A 32 18.75 -5.96 4.07
C GLN A 32 18.78 -7.17 5.01
N ASN A 33 17.63 -7.75 5.34
CA ASN A 33 17.56 -8.92 6.22
C ASN A 33 18.17 -10.16 5.56
N GLU A 34 17.92 -10.39 4.27
CA GLU A 34 18.54 -11.48 3.49
C GLU A 34 20.07 -11.36 3.49
N ALA A 35 20.58 -10.16 3.18
CA ALA A 35 22.01 -9.88 3.19
C ALA A 35 22.63 -10.01 4.58
N LEU A 36 21.88 -9.63 5.64
CA LEU A 36 22.34 -9.73 7.02
C LEU A 36 22.41 -11.20 7.47
N LEU A 37 21.39 -12.00 7.21
CA LEU A 37 21.36 -13.43 7.56
C LEU A 37 22.42 -14.26 6.82
N GLY A 38 22.77 -13.87 5.60
CA GLY A 38 23.87 -14.48 4.84
C GLY A 38 25.25 -14.17 5.41
N ARG A 39 25.40 -13.13 6.23
CA ARG A 39 26.67 -12.70 6.84
C ARG A 39 26.79 -13.00 8.33
N LEU A 40 25.66 -13.16 9.01
CA LEU A 40 25.61 -13.43 10.43
C LEU A 40 26.10 -14.84 10.72
N ASP A 41 26.80 -15.02 11.84
CA ASP A 41 27.13 -16.35 12.37
C ASP A 41 25.82 -17.17 12.59
N PRO A 42 25.79 -18.49 12.27
CA PRO A 42 24.63 -19.34 12.50
C PRO A 42 24.14 -19.36 13.96
N CYS A 43 25.04 -19.21 14.93
CA CYS A 43 24.73 -19.21 16.37
C CYS A 43 24.55 -17.80 16.96
N HIS A 44 24.53 -16.74 16.14
CA HIS A 44 24.40 -15.39 16.64
C HIS A 44 23.02 -15.17 17.33
N PRO A 45 22.97 -14.59 18.53
CA PRO A 45 21.74 -14.54 19.35
C PRO A 45 20.58 -13.75 18.73
N LYS A 46 20.85 -12.84 17.78
CA LYS A 46 19.82 -12.07 17.05
C LYS A 46 19.36 -12.70 15.73
N ARG A 47 19.89 -13.87 15.35
CA ARG A 47 19.59 -14.49 14.05
C ARG A 47 18.10 -14.78 13.90
N GLU A 48 17.49 -15.39 14.92
CA GLU A 48 16.06 -15.74 14.94
C GLU A 48 15.18 -14.51 14.76
N LEU A 49 15.45 -13.42 15.51
CA LEU A 49 14.73 -12.16 15.38
C LEU A 49 14.73 -11.60 13.94
N ILE A 50 15.88 -11.67 13.26
CA ILE A 50 16.02 -11.19 11.87
C ILE A 50 15.28 -12.13 10.91
N GLN A 51 15.34 -13.44 11.15
CA GLN A 51 14.63 -14.44 10.37
C GLN A 51 13.11 -14.29 10.48
N GLU A 52 12.60 -13.97 11.67
CA GLU A 52 11.18 -13.68 11.90
C GLU A 52 10.74 -12.39 11.17
N ASP A 53 11.49 -11.30 11.27
CA ASP A 53 11.19 -10.04 10.55
C ASP A 53 11.24 -10.26 9.02
N LEU A 54 12.21 -11.03 8.51
CA LEU A 54 12.28 -11.41 7.10
C LEU A 54 11.03 -12.20 6.68
N SER A 55 10.68 -13.24 7.44
CA SER A 55 9.55 -14.13 7.12
C SER A 55 8.23 -13.35 7.11
N LYS A 56 8.00 -12.48 8.09
CA LYS A 56 6.82 -11.61 8.18
C LYS A 56 6.75 -10.64 7.00
N ARG A 57 7.85 -9.98 6.65
CA ARG A 57 7.88 -9.01 5.53
C ARG A 57 7.73 -9.69 4.17
N ALA A 58 8.38 -10.84 3.98
CA ALA A 58 8.26 -11.64 2.76
C ALA A 58 6.82 -12.13 2.55
N ALA A 59 6.13 -12.56 3.62
CA ALA A 59 4.72 -12.90 3.55
C ALA A 59 3.86 -11.69 3.14
N GLY A 60 4.09 -10.51 3.73
CA GLY A 60 3.40 -9.27 3.34
C GLY A 60 3.62 -8.93 1.87
N TYR A 61 4.88 -8.92 1.41
CA TYR A 61 5.24 -8.66 0.02
C TYR A 61 4.62 -9.66 -0.95
N LYS A 62 4.61 -10.96 -0.62
CA LYS A 62 3.94 -11.99 -1.44
C LYS A 62 2.45 -11.73 -1.59
N GLY A 63 1.78 -11.33 -0.51
CA GLY A 63 0.36 -11.00 -0.56
C GLY A 63 0.07 -9.79 -1.43
N GLU A 64 0.87 -8.75 -1.29
CA GLU A 64 0.89 -7.59 -2.19
C GLU A 64 1.08 -7.99 -3.67
N CYS A 65 2.04 -8.86 -3.97
CA CYS A 65 2.27 -9.38 -5.32
C CYS A 65 1.11 -10.23 -5.85
N SER A 66 0.39 -10.94 -4.99
CA SER A 66 -0.75 -11.77 -5.42
C SER A 66 -1.89 -10.92 -6.00
N VAL A 67 -2.05 -9.68 -5.52
CA VAL A 67 -3.03 -8.73 -6.06
C VAL A 67 -2.63 -8.24 -7.46
N ASP A 68 -1.34 -8.19 -7.76
CA ASP A 68 -0.85 -7.72 -9.06
C ASP A 68 -1.35 -8.63 -10.21
N TYR A 69 -1.57 -9.92 -9.96
CA TYR A 69 -2.22 -10.83 -10.92
C TYR A 69 -3.62 -10.33 -11.32
N TYR A 70 -4.45 -9.97 -10.36
CA TYR A 70 -5.80 -9.47 -10.65
C TYR A 70 -5.78 -8.09 -11.31
N LEU A 71 -4.83 -7.25 -10.90
CA LEU A 71 -4.65 -5.93 -11.51
C LEU A 71 -4.18 -6.01 -12.97
N SER A 72 -3.49 -7.09 -13.36
CA SER A 72 -3.05 -7.30 -14.75
C SER A 72 -4.20 -7.46 -15.75
N PHE A 73 -5.41 -7.78 -15.28
CA PHE A 73 -6.61 -7.85 -16.12
C PHE A 73 -7.26 -6.47 -16.38
N LEU A 74 -6.83 -5.43 -15.67
CA LEU A 74 -7.33 -4.08 -15.89
C LEU A 74 -6.72 -3.49 -17.17
N SER A 75 -7.52 -2.77 -17.95
CA SER A 75 -7.06 -2.08 -19.15
C SER A 75 -6.06 -0.98 -18.78
N GLU A 76 -4.82 -1.11 -19.24
CA GLU A 76 -3.76 -0.08 -19.07
C GLU A 76 -4.14 1.28 -19.70
N LYS A 77 -5.09 1.28 -20.66
CA LYS A 77 -5.62 2.51 -21.27
C LYS A 77 -6.63 3.23 -20.38
N GLU A 78 -7.31 2.49 -19.50
CA GLU A 78 -8.33 3.05 -18.61
C GLU A 78 -7.79 3.33 -17.21
N TYR A 79 -6.84 2.53 -16.74
CA TYR A 79 -6.34 2.58 -15.37
C TYR A 79 -4.85 2.91 -15.29
N HIS A 80 -4.54 3.89 -14.45
CA HIS A 80 -3.21 4.09 -13.90
C HIS A 80 -3.15 3.46 -12.50
N ILE A 81 -2.11 2.66 -12.28
CA ILE A 81 -1.91 1.89 -11.05
C ILE A 81 -0.66 2.41 -10.35
N PHE A 82 -0.81 2.84 -9.11
CA PHE A 82 0.30 3.33 -8.28
C PHE A 82 0.44 2.44 -7.05
N HIS A 83 1.60 1.78 -6.92
CA HIS A 83 1.90 0.91 -5.78
C HIS A 83 2.71 1.66 -4.71
N SER A 84 2.38 1.40 -3.44
CA SER A 84 3.11 1.91 -2.27
C SER A 84 3.33 3.43 -2.32
N LEU A 85 2.28 4.16 -2.70
CA LEU A 85 2.34 5.60 -2.91
C LEU A 85 2.39 6.33 -1.57
N ARG A 86 3.53 6.93 -1.25
CA ARG A 86 3.73 7.70 -0.03
C ARG A 86 3.63 9.19 -0.33
N LEU A 87 2.60 9.83 0.22
CA LEU A 87 2.35 11.26 -0.02
C LEU A 87 2.70 12.08 1.22
N PRO A 88 3.37 13.23 1.06
CA PRO A 88 3.65 14.16 2.13
C PRO A 88 2.43 15.05 2.40
N PRO A 89 1.86 15.09 3.61
CA PRO A 89 1.28 16.31 4.12
C PRO A 89 2.35 17.12 4.86
N LYS A 90 2.00 18.34 5.25
CA LYS A 90 2.85 19.23 6.07
C LYS A 90 3.31 18.60 7.39
N ASP A 91 2.60 17.60 7.94
CA ASP A 91 2.80 17.09 9.31
C ASP A 91 3.17 15.59 9.40
N VAL A 92 2.33 14.66 8.90
CA VAL A 92 2.57 13.19 8.99
C VAL A 92 2.27 12.47 7.67
N HIS A 93 3.30 11.92 7.01
CA HIS A 93 3.16 11.13 5.78
C HIS A 93 2.11 10.03 5.88
N PHE A 94 1.34 9.85 4.80
CA PHE A 94 0.47 8.68 4.64
C PHE A 94 0.88 7.86 3.42
N GLN A 95 0.62 6.56 3.51
CA GLN A 95 0.93 5.60 2.45
C GLN A 95 -0.37 4.94 2.00
N LEU A 96 -0.51 4.81 0.69
CA LEU A 96 -1.56 4.05 0.02
C LEU A 96 -0.91 2.79 -0.55
N ASP A 97 -1.47 1.62 -0.25
CA ASP A 97 -0.94 0.36 -0.77
C ASP A 97 -1.08 0.31 -2.29
N ILE A 98 -2.29 0.55 -2.79
CA ILE A 98 -2.56 0.68 -4.23
C ILE A 98 -3.59 1.79 -4.47
N LEU A 99 -3.25 2.71 -5.38
CA LEU A 99 -4.15 3.74 -5.88
C LEU A 99 -4.41 3.46 -7.37
N LEU A 100 -5.68 3.18 -7.71
CA LEU A 100 -6.12 3.04 -9.10
C LEU A 100 -6.86 4.31 -9.53
N ILE A 101 -6.57 4.76 -10.74
CA ILE A 101 -7.12 6.00 -11.26
C ILE A 101 -7.58 5.78 -12.68
N SER A 102 -8.83 6.12 -12.93
CA SER A 102 -9.38 6.20 -14.28
C SER A 102 -10.01 7.57 -14.51
N PRO A 103 -10.37 7.90 -15.76
CA PRO A 103 -11.12 9.13 -16.04
C PRO A 103 -12.45 9.25 -15.27
N LYS A 104 -12.99 8.13 -14.76
CA LYS A 104 -14.31 8.06 -14.12
C LYS A 104 -14.27 7.94 -12.60
N ARG A 105 -13.16 7.47 -12.01
CA ARG A 105 -13.09 7.16 -10.57
C ARG A 105 -11.67 7.06 -10.04
N ILE A 106 -11.55 7.20 -8.73
CA ILE A 106 -10.36 6.87 -7.96
C ILE A 106 -10.71 5.72 -7.02
N ILE A 107 -9.87 4.69 -6.95
CA ILE A 107 -10.07 3.52 -6.09
C ILE A 107 -8.84 3.37 -5.20
N LEU A 108 -9.07 3.25 -3.90
CA LEU A 108 -8.06 2.86 -2.93
C LEU A 108 -8.23 1.38 -2.61
N LEU A 109 -7.15 0.62 -2.78
CA LEU A 109 -7.08 -0.77 -2.32
C LEU A 109 -6.07 -0.86 -1.18
N GLU A 110 -6.49 -1.47 -0.08
CA GLU A 110 -5.61 -1.87 1.03
C GLU A 110 -5.43 -3.38 1.00
N VAL A 111 -4.19 -3.84 1.03
CA VAL A 111 -3.89 -5.27 0.88
C VAL A 111 -3.43 -5.84 2.21
N LYS A 112 -4.23 -6.72 2.80
CA LYS A 112 -3.85 -7.48 4.00
C LYS A 112 -3.68 -8.94 3.64
N ASN A 113 -2.47 -9.47 3.85
CA ASN A 113 -2.21 -10.90 3.76
C ASN A 113 -2.22 -11.52 5.16
N ILE A 114 -3.33 -12.14 5.53
CA ILE A 114 -3.56 -12.69 6.87
C ILE A 114 -3.95 -14.16 6.75
N SER A 115 -3.15 -15.03 7.34
CA SER A 115 -3.48 -16.46 7.49
C SER A 115 -4.43 -16.70 8.66
N GLY A 116 -5.28 -17.71 8.58
CA GLY A 116 -6.26 -18.05 9.61
C GLY A 116 -7.62 -17.42 9.34
N THR A 117 -8.52 -17.51 10.31
CA THR A 117 -9.88 -16.95 10.19
C THR A 117 -9.85 -15.49 10.61
N VAL A 118 -10.44 -14.63 9.79
CA VAL A 118 -10.51 -13.18 10.03
C VAL A 118 -11.96 -12.79 10.31
N VAL A 119 -12.19 -12.12 11.43
CA VAL A 119 -13.50 -11.68 11.89
C VAL A 119 -13.53 -10.15 11.92
N PHE A 120 -14.56 -9.59 11.29
CA PHE A 120 -14.89 -8.17 11.33
C PHE A 120 -16.06 -7.92 12.28
N GLY A 121 -16.18 -6.69 12.79
CA GLY A 121 -17.33 -6.29 13.60
C GLY A 121 -17.18 -6.59 15.10
N ASP A 122 -15.94 -6.78 15.56
CA ASP A 122 -15.63 -6.84 16.98
C ASP A 122 -15.99 -5.51 17.70
N PRO A 123 -16.38 -5.53 19.00
CA PRO A 123 -16.78 -4.32 19.75
C PRO A 123 -15.73 -3.20 19.77
N PHE A 124 -14.44 -3.52 19.61
CA PHE A 124 -13.35 -2.55 19.59
C PHE A 124 -13.08 -1.98 18.19
N ASN A 125 -13.92 -2.30 17.20
CA ASN A 125 -13.75 -1.91 15.79
C ASN A 125 -12.35 -2.28 15.25
N GLN A 126 -11.88 -3.46 15.64
CA GLN A 126 -10.63 -4.06 15.19
C GLN A 126 -10.89 -5.22 14.23
N LEU A 127 -9.85 -5.62 13.51
CA LEU A 127 -9.84 -6.86 12.75
C LEU A 127 -9.30 -7.97 13.66
N VAL A 128 -10.11 -8.98 13.95
CA VAL A 128 -9.70 -10.09 14.81
C VAL A 128 -9.24 -11.26 13.94
N ARG A 129 -8.09 -11.84 14.25
CA ARG A 129 -7.58 -13.06 13.62
C ARG A 129 -7.58 -14.20 14.63
N LEU A 130 -8.14 -15.33 14.24
CA LEU A 130 -8.07 -16.60 14.96
C LEU A 130 -7.14 -17.55 14.20
N LYS A 131 -6.08 -18.01 14.86
CA LYS A 131 -5.12 -18.96 14.29
C LYS A 131 -4.47 -19.77 15.40
N ASP A 132 -4.48 -21.10 15.27
CA ASP A 132 -3.84 -22.04 16.22
C ASP A 132 -4.27 -21.75 17.68
N ASP A 133 -5.58 -21.55 17.90
CA ASP A 133 -6.21 -21.15 19.17
C ASP A 133 -5.74 -19.81 19.77
N VAL A 134 -4.98 -19.02 19.00
CA VAL A 134 -4.54 -17.67 19.37
C VAL A 134 -5.40 -16.63 18.69
N GLU A 135 -5.98 -15.74 19.50
CA GLU A 135 -6.66 -14.53 19.04
C GLU A 135 -5.66 -13.37 18.95
N THR A 136 -5.66 -12.65 17.82
CA THR A 136 -4.82 -11.47 17.62
C THR A 136 -5.64 -10.34 17.03
N GLY A 137 -5.67 -9.18 17.69
CA GLY A 137 -6.27 -7.96 17.18
C GLY A 137 -5.34 -7.20 16.23
N PHE A 138 -5.89 -6.67 15.15
CA PHE A 138 -5.23 -5.80 14.18
C PHE A 138 -6.05 -4.53 13.96
N GLU A 139 -5.41 -3.46 13.47
CA GLU A 139 -6.14 -2.27 13.03
C GLU A 139 -7.17 -2.65 11.96
N ASN A 140 -8.40 -2.13 12.09
CA ASN A 140 -9.44 -2.38 11.12
C ASN A 140 -9.09 -1.74 9.76
N PRO A 141 -8.95 -2.54 8.69
CA PRO A 141 -8.54 -2.04 7.38
C PRO A 141 -9.56 -1.07 6.79
N ILE A 142 -10.86 -1.20 7.09
CA ILE A 142 -11.89 -0.27 6.62
C ILE A 142 -11.68 1.12 7.23
N THR A 143 -11.39 1.17 8.54
CA THR A 143 -11.06 2.43 9.22
C THR A 143 -9.78 3.03 8.66
N GLN A 144 -8.77 2.20 8.40
CA GLN A 144 -7.51 2.61 7.81
C GLN A 144 -7.71 3.28 6.43
N VAL A 145 -8.48 2.65 5.53
CA VAL A 145 -8.73 3.22 4.20
C VAL A 145 -9.61 4.46 4.27
N ARG A 146 -10.58 4.53 5.18
CA ARG A 146 -11.37 5.76 5.40
C ARG A 146 -10.48 6.95 5.79
N ARG A 147 -9.49 6.70 6.66
CA ARG A 147 -8.49 7.72 7.05
C ARG A 147 -7.60 8.12 5.88
N GLN A 148 -7.06 7.15 5.14
CA GLN A 148 -6.27 7.39 3.93
C GLN A 148 -7.05 8.17 2.87
N ARG A 149 -8.33 7.84 2.65
CA ARG A 149 -9.25 8.58 1.79
C ARG A 149 -9.36 10.04 2.19
N PHE A 150 -9.60 10.31 3.48
CA PHE A 150 -9.66 11.68 3.99
C PHE A 150 -8.35 12.44 3.77
N GLN A 151 -7.21 11.79 4.05
CA GLN A 151 -5.88 12.38 3.85
C GLN A 151 -5.60 12.67 2.38
N LEU A 152 -5.98 11.76 1.46
CA LEU A 152 -5.83 11.96 0.02
C LEU A 152 -6.69 13.13 -0.47
N ILE A 153 -7.96 13.22 -0.06
CA ILE A 153 -8.83 14.35 -0.43
C ILE A 153 -8.21 15.67 0.05
N LYS A 154 -7.76 15.73 1.31
CA LYS A 154 -7.11 16.92 1.89
C LYS A 154 -5.80 17.27 1.16
N TRP A 155 -5.05 16.26 0.73
CA TRP A 155 -3.81 16.46 -0.03
C TRP A 155 -4.09 16.99 -1.44
N LEU A 156 -5.08 16.41 -2.15
CA LEU A 156 -5.47 16.83 -3.50
C LEU A 156 -5.98 18.28 -3.51
N SER A 157 -6.89 18.61 -2.59
CA SER A 157 -7.47 19.95 -2.48
C SER A 157 -6.47 21.05 -2.15
N LYS A 158 -5.35 20.72 -1.49
CA LYS A 158 -4.27 21.68 -1.20
C LYS A 158 -3.26 21.84 -2.33
N ASN A 159 -2.98 20.77 -3.06
CA ASN A 159 -1.86 20.75 -4.00
C ASN A 159 -2.25 21.09 -5.44
N ASN A 160 -3.55 21.20 -5.77
CA ASN A 160 -4.06 21.81 -7.00
C ASN A 160 -5.58 21.99 -6.90
N ASN A 161 -6.17 22.93 -7.65
CA ASN A 161 -7.63 23.10 -7.81
C ASN A 161 -8.26 21.91 -8.57
N PHE A 162 -8.07 20.70 -8.06
CA PHE A 162 -8.66 19.50 -8.61
C PHE A 162 -10.18 19.58 -8.38
N PRO A 163 -11.01 19.61 -9.43
CA PRO A 163 -12.44 19.57 -9.24
C PRO A 163 -12.76 18.14 -8.83
N LEU A 164 -12.91 17.89 -7.53
CA LEU A 164 -13.65 16.71 -7.10
C LEU A 164 -15.11 16.95 -7.51
N PRO A 165 -15.67 16.05 -8.35
CA PRO A 165 -16.26 14.85 -7.77
C PRO A 165 -16.08 13.62 -8.67
N LEU A 166 -14.87 13.03 -8.69
CA LEU A 166 -14.79 11.61 -9.08
C LEU A 166 -15.18 10.77 -7.87
N PRO A 167 -16.09 9.79 -8.00
CA PRO A 167 -16.38 8.84 -6.94
C PRO A 167 -15.06 8.23 -6.42
N LEU A 168 -14.85 8.36 -5.11
CA LEU A 168 -13.73 7.74 -4.41
C LEU A 168 -14.25 6.50 -3.69
N ASN A 169 -13.89 5.35 -4.24
CA ASN A 169 -14.29 4.04 -3.73
C ASN A 169 -13.18 3.45 -2.87
N ILE A 170 -13.60 2.68 -1.87
CA ILE A 170 -12.73 1.89 -0.99
C ILE A 170 -13.08 0.43 -1.30
N LEU A 171 -12.07 -0.38 -1.61
CA LEU A 171 -12.19 -1.83 -1.78
C LEU A 171 -11.09 -2.54 -0.98
#